data_AF-A0A964BXJ5-F1
#
_entry.id   AF-A0A964BXJ5-F1
#
_cell.length_a   1.000
_cell.length_b   1.000
_cell.length_c   1.000
_cell.angle_alpha   90.00
_cell.angle_beta   90.00
_cell.angle_gamma   90.00
#
_symmetry.space_group_name_H-M   'P 1'
#
loop_
_entity.id
_entity.type
_entity.pdbx_description
1 polymer ?
#
loop_
_entity_poly.entity_id
_entity_poly.type
_entity_poly.pdbx_seq_one_letter_code
_entity_poly.pdbx_strand_id
1 'polypeptide(L)'
;MSQTAIVSKRVFICGSALRGQPDNSNLGEAKLIREAKTRPIYRLHSAENGWHPAIYQVATGGVSIPGEVYELTPEDFEQLAAGEPPHMYPSDVILEDGEVLTAFLYPQELVEKYQWEDISDRGGWAAYKAGSQ
;
A
#
# COMPACT_ATOMS: atom_id res chain seq x y z
N MET A 1 32.87 19.90 0.28
CA MET A 1 32.02 18.86 0.89
C MET A 1 30.84 18.69 -0.04
N SER A 2 30.87 17.68 -0.90
CA SER A 2 29.78 17.43 -1.85
C SER A 2 28.62 16.85 -1.06
N GLN A 3 27.55 17.63 -0.92
CA GLN A 3 26.29 17.16 -0.37
C GLN A 3 25.70 16.21 -1.42
N THR A 4 25.92 14.90 -1.23
CA THR A 4 25.20 13.89 -1.99
C THR A 4 23.73 14.11 -1.68
N ALA A 5 22.96 14.63 -2.64
CA ALA A 5 21.52 14.69 -2.51
C ALA A 5 21.05 13.24 -2.38
N ILE A 6 20.57 12.86 -1.20
CA ILE A 6 19.90 11.58 -1.01
C ILE A 6 18.61 11.70 -1.83
N VAL A 7 18.51 10.92 -2.91
CA VAL A 7 17.30 10.88 -3.72
C VAL A 7 16.25 10.17 -2.88
N SER A 8 15.33 10.94 -2.30
CA SER A 8 14.18 10.39 -1.59
C SER A 8 13.12 9.92 -2.58
N LYS A 9 12.38 8.87 -2.21
CA LYS A 9 11.29 8.30 -3.00
C LYS A 9 9.97 8.52 -2.27
N ARG A 10 8.92 8.89 -3.03
CA ARG A 10 7.55 8.90 -2.51
C ARG A 10 6.88 7.55 -2.71
N VAL A 11 6.35 7.01 -1.62
CA VAL A 11 5.64 5.74 -1.59
C VAL A 11 4.24 5.97 -1.03
N PHE A 12 3.24 5.41 -1.71
CA PHE A 12 1.87 5.36 -1.23
C PHE A 12 1.65 4.06 -0.45
N ILE A 13 1.27 4.21 0.81
CA ILE A 13 0.99 3.12 1.75
C ILE A 13 -0.53 3.05 1.95
N CYS A 14 -1.11 1.87 1.79
CA CYS A 14 -2.56 1.66 1.97
C CYS A 14 -2.87 0.35 2.71
N GLY A 15 -1.86 -0.19 3.41
CA GLY A 15 -1.90 -1.47 4.09
C GLY A 15 -1.49 -1.43 5.56
N SER A 16 -0.87 -2.50 6.04
CA SER A 16 -0.48 -2.67 7.45
C SER A 16 0.63 -1.72 7.92
N ALA A 17 1.31 -1.02 7.00
CA ALA A 17 2.29 0.02 7.33
C ALA A 17 1.66 1.44 7.54
N LEU A 18 0.35 1.59 7.39
CA LEU A 18 -0.35 2.84 7.70
C LEU A 18 -0.15 3.25 9.18
N ARG A 19 -0.27 4.54 9.48
CA ARG A 19 -0.17 5.01 10.86
C ARG A 19 -1.19 4.32 11.78
N GLY A 20 -0.71 3.83 12.92
CA GLY A 20 -1.53 3.09 13.88
C GLY A 20 -1.82 1.64 13.48
N GLN A 21 -1.28 1.15 12.35
CA GLN A 21 -1.29 -0.27 11.99
C GLN A 21 0.03 -0.96 12.44
N PRO A 22 0.04 -2.31 12.55
CA PRO A 22 1.15 -3.04 13.16
C PRO A 22 2.52 -2.87 12.51
N ASP A 23 2.57 -2.64 11.19
CA ASP A 23 3.83 -2.62 10.43
C ASP A 23 4.34 -1.19 10.18
N ASN A 24 3.74 -0.18 10.83
CA ASN A 24 4.15 1.22 10.64
C ASN A 24 5.61 1.46 11.02
N SER A 25 6.16 0.70 11.97
CA SER A 25 7.58 0.76 12.34
C SER A 25 8.53 0.37 11.21
N ASN A 26 8.06 -0.36 10.19
CA ASN A 26 8.89 -0.72 9.03
C ASN A 26 9.20 0.49 8.13
N LEU A 27 8.50 1.61 8.33
CA LEU A 27 8.77 2.86 7.62
C LEU A 27 9.97 3.65 8.19
N GLY A 28 10.57 3.21 9.30
CA GLY A 28 11.77 3.86 9.84
C GLY A 28 11.58 5.35 10.10
N GLU A 29 12.43 6.17 9.48
CA GLU A 29 12.39 7.64 9.59
C GLU A 29 11.56 8.30 8.47
N ALA A 30 10.72 7.54 7.77
CA ALA A 30 9.91 8.06 6.67
C ALA A 30 9.02 9.21 7.13
N LYS A 31 9.01 10.26 6.31
CA LYS A 31 8.21 11.44 6.58
C LYS A 31 6.84 11.30 5.93
N LEU A 32 5.79 11.33 6.73
CA LEU A 32 4.44 11.49 6.22
C LEU A 32 4.31 12.85 5.51
N ILE A 33 3.86 12.82 4.26
CA ILE A 33 3.61 14.01 3.45
C ILE A 33 2.14 14.41 3.52
N ARG A 34 1.22 13.45 3.30
CA ARG A 34 -0.22 13.68 3.28
C ARG A 34 -1.01 12.37 3.31
N GLU A 35 -2.28 12.45 3.67
CA GLU A 35 -3.26 11.43 3.30
C GLU A 35 -3.59 11.54 1.79
N ALA A 36 -3.93 10.43 1.17
CA ALA A 36 -4.27 10.37 -0.24
C ALA A 36 -5.22 9.20 -0.55
N LYS A 37 -5.75 9.18 -1.77
CA LYS A 37 -6.54 8.06 -2.28
C LYS A 37 -6.10 7.68 -3.69
N THR A 38 -6.22 6.41 -4.01
CA THR A 38 -6.03 5.94 -5.39
C THR A 38 -7.19 6.35 -6.29
N ARG A 39 -7.00 6.36 -7.61
CA ARG A 39 -8.13 6.39 -8.56
C ARG A 39 -9.05 5.19 -8.34
N PRO A 40 -10.34 5.24 -8.73
CA PRO A 40 -11.29 4.14 -8.53
C PRO A 40 -11.10 2.99 -9.53
N ILE A 41 -9.89 2.46 -9.61
CA ILE A 41 -9.46 1.42 -10.57
C ILE A 41 -8.69 0.29 -9.87
N TYR A 42 -8.82 0.17 -8.55
CA TYR A 42 -8.13 -0.85 -7.76
C TYR A 42 -9.12 -1.72 -6.98
N ARG A 43 -8.73 -2.95 -6.69
CA ARG A 43 -9.45 -3.86 -5.78
C ARG A 43 -8.58 -4.14 -4.57
N LEU A 44 -9.23 -4.40 -3.42
CA LEU A 44 -8.57 -4.68 -2.15
C LEU A 44 -9.17 -5.97 -1.55
N HIS A 45 -8.30 -6.92 -1.24
CA HIS A 45 -8.67 -8.19 -0.60
C HIS A 45 -7.93 -8.41 0.71
N SER A 46 -8.52 -9.23 1.58
CA SER A 46 -7.92 -9.68 2.83
C SER A 46 -7.20 -11.01 2.61
N ALA A 47 -5.88 -10.97 2.44
CA ALA A 47 -5.09 -12.15 2.15
C ALA A 47 -4.74 -12.93 3.42
N GLU A 48 -4.53 -14.24 3.26
CA GLU A 48 -4.02 -15.15 4.31
C GLU A 48 -4.73 -14.98 5.67
N ASN A 49 -6.07 -15.11 5.67
CA ASN A 49 -6.91 -14.95 6.86
C ASN A 49 -6.78 -13.59 7.56
N GLY A 50 -6.55 -12.52 6.78
CA GLY A 50 -6.49 -11.15 7.28
C GLY A 50 -5.14 -10.76 7.86
N TRP A 51 -4.07 -11.44 7.43
CA TRP A 51 -2.70 -11.08 7.76
C TRP A 51 -2.29 -9.78 7.07
N HIS A 52 -2.51 -9.67 5.76
CA HIS A 52 -2.11 -8.50 4.97
C HIS A 52 -3.12 -8.19 3.87
N PRO A 53 -3.13 -6.94 3.34
CA PRO A 53 -3.94 -6.61 2.18
C PRO A 53 -3.33 -7.16 0.89
N ALA A 54 -4.19 -7.51 -0.07
CA ALA A 54 -3.81 -7.77 -1.46
C ALA A 54 -4.49 -6.75 -2.37
N ILE A 55 -3.69 -5.94 -3.07
CA ILE A 55 -4.16 -4.82 -3.89
C ILE A 55 -3.68 -5.01 -5.33
N TYR A 56 -4.57 -4.81 -6.30
CA TYR A 56 -4.25 -4.87 -7.71
C TYR A 56 -5.14 -3.93 -8.52
N GLN A 57 -4.66 -3.54 -9.70
CA GLN A 57 -5.41 -2.69 -10.62
C GLN A 57 -6.40 -3.52 -11.45
N VAL A 58 -7.57 -2.96 -11.74
CA VAL A 58 -8.61 -3.56 -12.59
C VAL A 58 -9.08 -2.59 -13.67
N ALA A 59 -9.53 -3.14 -14.81
CA ALA A 59 -10.09 -2.34 -15.89
C ALA A 59 -11.48 -1.77 -15.57
N THR A 60 -12.29 -2.52 -14.80
CA THR A 60 -13.67 -2.17 -14.44
C THR A 60 -14.00 -2.65 -13.03
N GLY A 61 -14.89 -1.95 -12.34
CA GLY A 61 -15.36 -2.35 -11.01
C GLY A 61 -14.34 -2.12 -9.89
N GLY A 62 -13.38 -1.21 -10.11
CA GLY A 62 -12.44 -0.79 -9.07
C GLY A 62 -13.08 0.20 -8.09
N VAL A 63 -12.41 0.36 -6.95
CA VAL A 63 -12.72 1.33 -5.90
C VAL A 63 -11.51 2.22 -5.64
N SER A 64 -11.75 3.37 -5.02
CA SER A 64 -10.70 4.26 -4.54
C SER A 64 -10.25 3.78 -3.16
N ILE A 65 -8.97 3.49 -3.01
CA ILE A 65 -8.39 2.96 -1.77
C ILE A 65 -7.74 4.12 -1.00
N PRO A 66 -8.14 4.38 0.25
CA PRO A 66 -7.50 5.40 1.08
C PRO A 66 -6.14 4.91 1.58
N GLY A 67 -5.21 5.87 1.72
CA GLY A 67 -3.89 5.61 2.25
C GLY A 67 -3.13 6.89 2.58
N GLU A 68 -1.83 6.75 2.70
CA GLU A 68 -0.90 7.79 3.13
C GLU A 68 0.30 7.84 2.16
N VAL A 69 0.77 9.04 1.84
CA VAL A 69 1.99 9.26 1.06
C VAL A 69 3.13 9.57 2.00
N TYR A 70 4.19 8.79 1.90
CA TYR A 70 5.42 8.95 2.66
C TYR A 70 6.58 9.28 1.75
N GLU A 71 7.52 10.08 2.25
CA GLU A 71 8.83 10.29 1.64
C GLU A 71 9.87 9.45 2.40
N LEU A 72 10.52 8.54 1.68
CA LEU A 72 11.45 7.55 2.21
C LEU A 72 12.85 7.80 1.70
N THR A 73 13.85 7.55 2.54
CA THR A 73 15.22 7.36 2.06
C THR A 73 15.34 6.03 1.29
N PRO A 74 16.42 5.82 0.51
CA PRO A 74 16.68 4.52 -0.10
C PRO A 74 16.73 3.37 0.93
N GLU A 75 17.31 3.61 2.10
CA GLU A 75 17.41 2.62 3.19
C GLU A 75 16.04 2.27 3.78
N ASP A 76 15.20 3.27 4.06
CA ASP A 76 13.83 3.01 4.54
C ASP A 76 13.00 2.24 3.50
N PHE A 77 13.21 2.51 2.20
CA PHE A 77 12.53 1.78 1.13
C PHE A 77 12.96 0.31 1.08
N GLU A 78 14.26 0.04 1.22
CA GLU A 78 14.78 -1.33 1.28
C GLU A 78 14.27 -2.07 2.52
N GLN A 79 14.21 -1.40 3.68
CA GLN A 79 13.65 -1.96 4.91
C GLN A 79 12.16 -2.29 4.76
N LEU A 80 11.38 -1.36 4.19
CA LEU A 80 9.97 -1.60 3.87
C LEU A 80 9.84 -2.82 2.95
N ALA A 81 10.55 -2.84 1.83
CA ALA A 81 10.50 -3.92 0.84
C ALA A 81 10.88 -5.29 1.43
N ALA A 82 11.85 -5.33 2.35
CA ALA A 82 12.26 -6.55 3.03
C ALA A 82 11.23 -7.06 4.04
N GLY A 83 10.36 -6.18 4.54
CA GLY A 83 9.27 -6.51 5.47
C GLY A 83 7.95 -6.88 4.79
N GLU A 84 7.85 -6.74 3.47
CA GLU A 84 6.62 -7.03 2.74
C GLU A 84 6.31 -8.54 2.68
N PRO A 85 5.03 -8.94 2.77
CA PRO A 85 4.60 -10.32 2.60
C PRO A 85 5.06 -10.94 1.27
N PRO A 86 5.18 -12.29 1.21
CA PRO A 86 5.50 -13.01 -0.02
C PRO A 86 4.60 -12.59 -1.18
N HIS A 87 5.21 -12.48 -2.36
CA HIS A 87 4.57 -12.11 -3.63
C HIS A 87 4.16 -10.64 -3.78
N MET A 88 4.25 -9.81 -2.74
CA MET A 88 4.10 -8.38 -2.93
C MET A 88 5.27 -7.82 -3.73
N TYR A 89 4.99 -6.86 -4.61
CA TYR A 89 5.99 -6.24 -5.47
C TYR A 89 5.73 -4.74 -5.62
N PRO A 90 6.79 -3.92 -5.68
CA PRO A 90 6.65 -2.49 -5.93
C PRO A 90 6.16 -2.26 -7.36
N SER A 91 5.15 -1.41 -7.51
CA SER A 91 4.58 -1.01 -8.79
C SER A 91 4.05 0.42 -8.74
N ASP A 92 3.70 0.96 -9.89
CA ASP A 92 3.09 2.28 -9.99
C ASP A 92 1.62 2.24 -9.57
N VAL A 93 1.23 3.21 -8.75
CA VAL A 93 -0.16 3.48 -8.36
C VAL A 93 -0.53 4.89 -8.78
N ILE A 94 -1.75 5.05 -9.29
CA ILE A 94 -2.28 6.33 -9.75
C ILE A 94 -3.22 6.85 -8.68
N LEU A 95 -2.90 8.02 -8.13
CA LEU A 95 -3.70 8.73 -7.14
C LEU A 95 -4.85 9.50 -7.79
N GLU A 96 -5.86 9.87 -6.99
CA GLU A 96 -7.05 10.58 -7.44
C GLU A 96 -6.75 11.93 -8.14
N ASP A 97 -5.64 12.57 -7.76
CA ASP A 97 -5.12 13.81 -8.36
C ASP A 97 -4.31 13.58 -9.65
N GLY A 98 -4.10 12.31 -10.03
CA GLY A 98 -3.31 11.92 -11.19
C GLY A 98 -1.80 11.75 -10.92
N GLU A 99 -1.32 12.00 -9.70
CA GLU A 99 0.07 11.69 -9.32
C GLU A 99 0.30 10.17 -9.42
N VAL A 100 1.45 9.78 -9.98
CA VAL A 100 1.88 8.38 -10.06
C VAL A 100 2.99 8.17 -9.04
N LEU A 101 2.77 7.28 -8.08
CA LEU A 101 3.72 6.96 -7.01
C LEU A 101 4.01 5.45 -6.98
N THR A 102 5.02 5.05 -6.22
CA THR A 102 5.26 3.62 -5.93
C THR A 102 4.31 3.14 -4.82
N ALA A 103 3.76 1.94 -4.96
CA ALA A 103 3.10 1.18 -3.89
C ALA A 103 3.43 -0.31 -4.02
N PHE A 104 3.19 -1.10 -2.98
CA PHE A 104 3.30 -2.56 -3.06
C PHE A 104 1.97 -3.18 -3.46
N LEU A 105 1.96 -3.87 -4.60
CA LEU A 105 0.78 -4.56 -5.15
C LEU A 105 0.93 -6.08 -5.00
N TYR A 106 -0.17 -6.79 -5.25
CA TYR A 106 -0.27 -8.24 -5.19
C TYR A 106 -0.72 -8.81 -6.54
N PRO A 107 -0.22 -9.98 -6.98
CA PRO A 107 -0.67 -10.60 -8.23
C PRO A 107 -2.16 -10.96 -8.19
N GLN A 108 -2.94 -10.45 -9.14
CA GLN A 108 -4.38 -10.72 -9.24
C GLN A 108 -4.66 -12.22 -9.35
N GLU A 109 -3.83 -12.96 -10.09
CA GLU A 109 -4.03 -14.40 -10.33
C GLU A 109 -3.98 -15.21 -9.03
N LEU A 110 -3.17 -14.78 -8.06
CA LEU A 110 -3.09 -15.43 -6.75
C LEU A 110 -4.31 -15.11 -5.89
N VAL A 111 -4.81 -13.88 -5.92
CA VAL A 111 -6.05 -13.51 -5.23
C VAL A 111 -7.22 -14.35 -5.75
N GLU A 112 -7.34 -14.47 -7.07
CA GLU A 112 -8.38 -15.28 -7.71
C GLU A 112 -8.23 -16.77 -7.39
N LYS A 113 -7.00 -17.29 -7.44
CA LYS A 113 -6.69 -18.69 -7.11
C LYS A 113 -7.08 -19.07 -5.68
N TYR A 114 -6.80 -18.20 -4.71
CA TYR A 114 -7.08 -18.48 -3.30
C TYR A 114 -8.46 -18.00 -2.83
N GLN A 115 -9.20 -17.29 -3.69
CA GLN A 115 -10.53 -16.76 -3.42
C GLN A 115 -10.60 -15.93 -2.13
N TRP A 116 -9.59 -15.08 -1.91
CA TRP A 116 -9.55 -14.23 -0.71
C TRP A 116 -10.70 -13.22 -0.66
N GLU A 117 -11.13 -12.90 0.56
CA GLU A 117 -12.26 -12.00 0.82
C GLU A 117 -12.05 -10.64 0.15
N ASP A 118 -13.00 -10.24 -0.69
CA ASP A 118 -13.05 -8.88 -1.24
C ASP A 118 -13.53 -7.91 -0.15
N ILE A 119 -12.66 -6.96 0.20
CA ILE A 119 -12.93 -5.95 1.22
C ILE A 119 -12.94 -4.54 0.61
N SER A 120 -13.11 -4.43 -0.71
CA SER A 120 -13.13 -3.16 -1.45
C SER A 120 -14.16 -2.17 -0.90
N ASP A 121 -15.29 -2.67 -0.39
CA ASP A 121 -16.38 -1.85 0.14
C ASP A 121 -16.21 -1.51 1.65
N ARG A 122 -15.09 -1.90 2.27
CA ARG A 122 -14.85 -1.73 3.71
C ARG A 122 -14.16 -0.41 4.08
N GLY A 123 -13.91 0.46 3.11
CA GLY A 123 -13.27 1.77 3.34
C GLY A 123 -11.75 1.70 3.53
N GLY A 124 -11.09 0.65 3.03
CA GLY A 124 -9.65 0.44 3.11
C GLY A 124 -9.21 -0.49 4.25
N TRP A 125 -7.91 -0.79 4.28
CA TRP A 125 -7.34 -1.78 5.21
C TRP A 125 -7.55 -1.42 6.68
N ALA A 126 -7.20 -0.19 7.08
CA ALA A 126 -7.32 0.24 8.47
C ALA A 126 -8.78 0.18 8.98
N ALA A 127 -9.75 0.57 8.15
CA ALA A 127 -11.17 0.50 8.47
C ALA A 127 -11.66 -0.95 8.61
N TYR A 128 -11.25 -1.83 7.70
CA TYR A 128 -11.53 -3.27 7.80
C TYR A 128 -10.98 -3.88 9.10
N LYS A 129 -9.73 -3.58 9.46
CA LYS A 129 -9.12 -4.10 10.70
C LYS A 129 -9.80 -3.56 11.95
N ALA A 130 -10.24 -2.30 11.97
CA ALA A 130 -10.98 -1.72 13.08
C ALA A 130 -12.36 -2.36 13.28
N GLY A 131 -13.05 -2.72 12.20
CA GLY A 131 -14.36 -3.40 12.24
C GLY A 131 -14.30 -4.91 12.46
N SER A 132 -13.09 -5.50 12.50
CA SER A 132 -12.87 -6.95 12.69
C SER A 132 -12.46 -7.31 14.13
N GLN A 133 -12.42 -6.34 15.04
CA GLN A 133 -12.21 -6.54 16.49
C GLN A 133 -13.55 -6.75 17.20
#